data_AF-A0A2E8W924-F1
#
_entry.id   AF-A0A2E8W924-F1
#
_cell.length_a   1.000
_cell.length_b   1.000
_cell.length_c   1.000
_cell.angle_alpha   90.00
_cell.angle_beta   90.00
_cell.angle_gamma   90.00
#
_symmetry.space_group_name_H-M   'P 1'
#
loop_
_entity.id
_entity.type
_entity.pdbx_description
1 polymer ?
#
loop_
_entity_poly.entity_id
_entity_poly.type
_entity_poly.pdbx_seq_one_letter_code
_entity_poly.pdbx_strand_id
1 'polypeptide(L)'
;MSLKVLRWGGVIWISIACLSMLVEQVEAKKKRLNDKILKEAVALAKDREKKFSGETAMDNEAFQASWATFTEKLNGEYAGHEVKLKKFGNDVRYRNGFTHVMYMALRSQTRGVELKPPAQEVIAAHPFLQELIIEGSCYTGGDPFPKKVAELIEANPGIPFLLSEKLDLWDRKLRSKFEKAHPKAN
;
A
#
# COMPACT_ATOMS: atom_id res chain seq x y z
N MET A 1 -60.92 -6.64 -12.26
CA MET A 1 -59.59 -7.03 -11.72
C MET A 1 -58.63 -5.86 -11.94
N SER A 2 -58.17 -5.24 -10.85
CA SER A 2 -57.68 -3.85 -10.82
C SER A 2 -56.27 -3.70 -11.41
N LEU A 3 -56.09 -2.73 -12.32
CA LEU A 3 -54.81 -2.29 -12.92
C LEU A 3 -53.75 -1.83 -11.90
N LYS A 4 -54.07 -1.78 -10.60
CA LYS A 4 -53.17 -1.33 -9.53
C LYS A 4 -52.09 -2.36 -9.16
N VAL A 5 -52.27 -3.65 -9.46
CA VAL A 5 -51.31 -4.70 -9.04
C VAL A 5 -50.07 -4.75 -9.94
N LEU A 6 -50.18 -4.35 -11.21
CA LEU A 6 -49.05 -4.40 -12.16
C LEU A 6 -48.00 -3.29 -11.93
N ARG A 7 -48.39 -2.17 -11.29
CA ARG A 7 -47.52 -0.99 -11.15
C ARG A 7 -46.52 -1.10 -9.99
N TRP A 8 -46.81 -1.93 -8.99
CA TRP A 8 -45.96 -2.12 -7.81
C TRP A 8 -44.93 -3.23 -7.98
N GLY A 9 -45.23 -4.26 -8.80
CA GLY A 9 -44.27 -5.33 -9.10
C GLY A 9 -43.01 -4.80 -9.81
N GLY A 10 -43.15 -3.92 -10.80
CA GLY A 10 -42.01 -3.36 -11.53
C GLY A 10 -41.05 -2.52 -10.68
N VAL A 11 -41.57 -1.76 -9.72
CA VAL A 11 -40.74 -0.89 -8.84
C VAL A 11 -39.91 -1.73 -7.87
N ILE A 12 -40.47 -2.83 -7.37
CA ILE A 12 -39.76 -3.76 -6.47
C ILE A 12 -38.63 -4.48 -7.22
N TRP A 13 -38.87 -4.93 -8.45
CA TRP A 13 -37.85 -5.60 -9.28
C TRP A 13 -36.70 -4.68 -9.71
N ILE A 14 -36.98 -3.42 -10.07
CA ILE A 14 -35.95 -2.42 -10.37
C ILE A 14 -35.10 -2.12 -9.13
N SER A 15 -35.74 -2.02 -7.96
CA SER A 15 -35.03 -1.76 -6.70
C SER A 15 -34.10 -2.92 -6.31
N ILE A 16 -34.53 -4.17 -6.51
CA ILE A 16 -33.71 -5.36 -6.26
C ILE A 16 -32.54 -5.45 -7.26
N ALA A 17 -32.75 -5.12 -8.53
CA ALA A 17 -31.69 -5.10 -9.54
C ALA A 17 -30.63 -4.01 -9.27
N CYS A 18 -31.03 -2.82 -8.79
CA CYS A 18 -30.09 -1.78 -8.36
C CYS A 18 -29.31 -2.19 -7.09
N LEU A 19 -29.93 -2.91 -6.16
CA LEU A 19 -29.25 -3.44 -4.97
C LEU A 19 -28.26 -4.56 -5.31
N SER A 20 -28.59 -5.46 -6.25
CA SER A 20 -27.64 -6.50 -6.70
C SER A 20 -26.44 -5.93 -7.46
N MET A 21 -26.63 -4.87 -8.26
CA MET A 21 -25.52 -4.17 -8.94
C MET A 21 -24.56 -3.47 -7.97
N LEU A 22 -25.05 -2.98 -6.83
CA LEU A 22 -24.20 -2.40 -5.78
C LEU A 22 -23.40 -3.46 -5.01
N VAL A 23 -23.96 -4.66 -4.81
CA VAL A 23 -23.30 -5.76 -4.08
C VAL A 23 -22.16 -6.36 -4.90
N GLU A 24 -22.33 -6.56 -6.22
CA GLU A 24 -21.27 -7.05 -7.10
C GLU A 24 -20.08 -6.06 -7.21
N GLN A 25 -20.35 -4.75 -7.26
CA GLN A 25 -19.28 -3.75 -7.26
C GLN A 25 -18.41 -3.77 -5.99
N VAL A 26 -18.97 -4.15 -4.84
CA VAL A 26 -18.23 -4.20 -3.57
C VAL A 26 -17.31 -5.43 -3.49
N GLU A 27 -17.67 -6.55 -4.12
CA GLU A 27 -16.78 -7.73 -4.21
C GLU A 27 -15.70 -7.56 -5.29
N ALA A 28 -16.02 -6.96 -6.44
CA ALA A 28 -15.04 -6.69 -7.51
C ALA A 28 -13.90 -5.75 -7.04
N LYS A 29 -14.17 -4.89 -6.06
CA LYS A 29 -13.16 -3.99 -5.47
C LYS A 29 -12.23 -4.68 -4.49
N LYS A 30 -12.54 -5.87 -3.98
CA LYS A 30 -11.70 -6.53 -2.94
C LYS A 30 -10.67 -7.44 -3.56
N LYS A 31 -9.39 -7.19 -3.28
CA LYS A 31 -8.27 -8.01 -3.81
C LYS A 31 -7.41 -8.57 -2.69
N ARG A 32 -6.89 -9.79 -2.88
CA ARG A 32 -5.90 -10.40 -1.97
C ARG A 32 -4.50 -10.05 -2.43
N LEU A 33 -3.57 -10.08 -1.48
CA LEU A 33 -2.15 -9.91 -1.75
C LEU A 33 -1.62 -11.07 -2.62
N ASN A 34 -0.81 -10.71 -3.62
CA ASN A 34 -0.26 -11.57 -4.66
C ASN A 34 1.20 -11.93 -4.34
N ASP A 35 1.47 -13.23 -4.24
CA ASP A 35 2.80 -13.80 -3.95
C ASP A 35 3.88 -13.41 -4.97
N LYS A 36 3.51 -13.31 -6.26
CA LYS A 36 4.47 -13.04 -7.33
C LYS A 36 5.05 -11.63 -7.22
N ILE A 37 4.16 -10.65 -7.04
CA ILE A 37 4.56 -9.25 -6.85
C ILE A 37 5.43 -9.12 -5.60
N LEU A 38 5.07 -9.82 -4.52
CA LEU A 38 5.88 -9.82 -3.31
C LEU A 38 7.28 -10.40 -3.52
N LYS A 39 7.41 -11.53 -4.23
CA LYS A 39 8.72 -12.16 -4.47
C LYS A 39 9.64 -11.25 -5.26
N GLU A 40 9.12 -10.60 -6.30
CA GLU A 40 9.85 -9.60 -7.08
C GLU A 40 10.27 -8.41 -6.20
N ALA A 41 9.36 -7.93 -5.36
CA ALA A 41 9.63 -6.85 -4.41
C ALA A 41 10.76 -7.24 -3.43
N VAL A 42 10.67 -8.40 -2.79
CA VAL A 42 11.65 -8.89 -1.82
C VAL A 42 13.02 -9.09 -2.46
N ALA A 43 13.08 -9.57 -3.71
CA ALA A 43 14.35 -9.70 -4.43
C ALA A 43 15.02 -8.33 -4.62
N LEU A 44 14.24 -7.32 -5.02
CA LEU A 44 14.71 -5.94 -5.17
C LEU A 44 15.23 -5.36 -3.84
N ALA A 45 14.50 -5.60 -2.75
CA ALA A 45 14.90 -5.14 -1.42
C ALA A 45 16.20 -5.80 -0.94
N LYS A 46 16.35 -7.12 -1.14
CA LYS A 46 17.56 -7.86 -0.79
C LYS A 46 18.77 -7.39 -1.58
N ASP A 47 18.61 -7.14 -2.88
CA ASP A 47 19.71 -6.61 -3.68
C ASP A 47 20.15 -5.24 -3.15
N ARG A 48 19.17 -4.39 -2.80
CA ARG A 48 19.47 -3.09 -2.21
C ARG A 48 20.11 -3.20 -0.83
N GLU A 49 19.73 -4.18 -0.03
CA GLU A 49 20.35 -4.49 1.26
C GLU A 49 21.83 -4.86 1.09
N LYS A 50 22.17 -5.73 0.12
CA LYS A 50 23.56 -6.07 -0.23
C LYS A 50 24.40 -4.82 -0.52
N LYS A 51 23.84 -3.87 -1.26
CA LYS A 51 24.51 -2.60 -1.55
C LYS A 51 24.88 -1.83 -0.29
N PHE A 52 24.05 -1.93 0.75
CA PHE A 52 24.28 -1.28 2.03
C PHE A 52 25.19 -2.07 2.97
N SER A 53 25.29 -3.39 2.81
CA SER A 53 26.25 -4.23 3.54
C SER A 53 27.65 -4.26 2.91
N GLY A 54 27.85 -3.59 1.77
CA GLY A 54 29.14 -3.55 1.06
C GLY A 54 29.36 -4.77 0.14
N GLU A 55 28.32 -5.57 -0.08
CA GLU A 55 28.35 -6.67 -1.04
C GLU A 55 28.06 -6.20 -2.48
N THR A 56 28.44 -7.01 -3.45
CA THR A 56 28.11 -6.77 -4.87
C THR A 56 26.59 -6.77 -5.04
N ALA A 57 26.08 -5.64 -5.52
CA ALA A 57 24.67 -5.38 -5.76
C ALA A 57 24.48 -4.73 -7.13
N MET A 58 23.23 -4.58 -7.55
CA MET A 58 22.92 -3.89 -8.80
C MET A 58 23.33 -2.41 -8.74
N ASP A 59 23.67 -1.86 -9.91
CA ASP A 59 23.91 -0.43 -10.04
C ASP A 59 22.61 0.38 -9.84
N ASN A 60 22.73 1.70 -9.77
CA ASN A 60 21.56 2.54 -9.50
C ASN A 60 20.57 2.57 -10.68
N GLU A 61 21.04 2.44 -11.91
CA GLU A 61 20.20 2.50 -13.11
C GLU A 61 19.32 1.24 -13.22
N ALA A 62 19.93 0.07 -13.04
CA ALA A 62 19.23 -1.21 -13.00
C ALA A 62 18.24 -1.28 -11.83
N PHE A 63 18.62 -0.73 -10.66
CA PHE A 63 17.71 -0.64 -9.52
C PHE A 63 16.51 0.25 -9.83
N GLN A 64 16.74 1.42 -10.44
CA GLN A 64 15.66 2.33 -10.82
C GLN A 64 14.72 1.71 -11.86
N ALA A 65 15.26 1.02 -12.87
CA ALA A 65 14.43 0.31 -13.86
C ALA A 65 13.59 -0.81 -13.23
N SER A 66 14.19 -1.58 -12.32
CA SER A 66 13.50 -2.66 -11.61
C SER A 66 12.44 -2.11 -10.66
N TRP A 67 12.73 -0.98 -10.00
CA TRP A 67 11.77 -0.25 -9.19
C TRP A 67 10.60 0.23 -10.03
N ALA A 68 10.83 0.94 -11.13
CA ALA A 68 9.78 1.43 -12.02
C ALA A 68 8.85 0.29 -12.49
N THR A 69 9.45 -0.81 -12.96
CA THR A 69 8.70 -2.02 -13.38
C THR A 69 7.85 -2.59 -12.25
N PHE A 70 8.40 -2.67 -11.04
CA PHE A 70 7.66 -3.12 -9.86
C PHE A 70 6.47 -2.19 -9.54
N THR A 71 6.67 -0.88 -9.62
CA THR A 71 5.59 0.10 -9.36
C THR A 71 4.46 0.02 -10.38
N GLU A 72 4.78 -0.18 -11.67
CA GLU A 72 3.78 -0.39 -12.72
C GLU A 72 2.95 -1.63 -12.46
N LYS A 73 3.58 -2.75 -12.08
CA LYS A 73 2.87 -3.98 -11.72
C LYS A 73 1.99 -3.79 -10.49
N LEU A 74 2.45 -3.04 -9.49
CA LEU A 74 1.69 -2.78 -8.28
C LEU A 74 0.46 -1.90 -8.57
N ASN A 75 0.62 -0.88 -9.41
CA ASN A 75 -0.48 -0.07 -9.93
C ASN A 75 -1.48 -0.91 -10.72
N GLY A 76 -1.01 -1.67 -11.72
CA GLY A 76 -1.88 -2.51 -12.54
C GLY A 76 -2.64 -3.56 -11.73
N GLU A 77 -2.02 -4.06 -10.65
CA GLU A 77 -2.65 -5.08 -9.82
C GLU A 77 -3.63 -4.49 -8.80
N TYR A 78 -3.32 -3.36 -8.15
CA TYR A 78 -4.06 -2.91 -6.96
C TYR A 78 -4.68 -1.52 -7.07
N ALA A 79 -4.53 -0.80 -8.18
CA ALA A 79 -5.18 0.50 -8.35
C ALA A 79 -6.70 0.37 -8.20
N GLY A 80 -7.29 1.20 -7.34
CA GLY A 80 -8.74 1.22 -7.10
C GLY A 80 -9.29 0.03 -6.31
N HIS A 81 -8.44 -0.88 -5.81
CA HIS A 81 -8.85 -2.04 -5.03
C HIS A 81 -8.70 -1.82 -3.51
N GLU A 82 -9.67 -2.34 -2.74
CA GLU A 82 -9.59 -2.52 -1.29
C GLU A 82 -8.83 -3.81 -0.99
N VAL A 83 -7.61 -3.70 -0.46
CA VAL A 83 -6.79 -4.85 -0.07
C VAL A 83 -6.87 -5.03 1.44
N LYS A 84 -7.45 -6.15 1.89
CA LYS A 84 -7.59 -6.45 3.31
C LYS A 84 -6.37 -7.16 3.88
N LEU A 85 -5.74 -6.53 4.86
CA LEU A 85 -4.60 -7.08 5.58
C LEU A 85 -5.07 -7.96 6.75
N LYS A 86 -4.87 -9.28 6.67
CA LYS A 86 -5.16 -10.18 7.79
C LYS A 86 -3.98 -10.26 8.77
N LYS A 87 -4.27 -10.68 10.00
CA LYS A 87 -3.31 -10.78 11.12
C LYS A 87 -2.70 -12.17 11.31
N PHE A 88 -3.04 -13.15 10.47
CA PHE A 88 -2.56 -14.53 10.60
C PHE A 88 -2.15 -15.12 9.25
N GLY A 89 -1.21 -16.07 9.28
CA GLY A 89 -0.80 -16.85 8.11
C GLY A 89 0.00 -16.06 7.06
N ASN A 90 -0.20 -16.40 5.78
CA ASN A 90 0.55 -15.84 4.66
C ASN A 90 0.40 -14.32 4.53
N ASP A 91 -0.75 -13.76 4.90
CA ASP A 91 -0.98 -12.32 4.82
C ASP A 91 0.01 -11.55 5.69
N VAL A 92 0.41 -12.06 6.86
CA VAL A 92 1.43 -11.41 7.72
C VAL A 92 2.79 -11.40 7.05
N ARG A 93 3.18 -12.51 6.40
CA ARG A 93 4.44 -12.55 5.63
C ARG A 93 4.43 -11.53 4.51
N TYR A 94 3.29 -11.38 3.84
CA TYR A 94 3.12 -10.45 2.73
C TYR A 94 3.18 -9.00 3.19
N ARG A 95 2.49 -8.69 4.30
CA ARG A 95 2.59 -7.40 4.98
C ARG A 95 4.05 -7.03 5.30
N ASN A 96 4.79 -7.96 5.90
CA ASN A 96 6.19 -7.72 6.27
C ASN A 96 7.07 -7.46 5.04
N GLY A 97 6.90 -8.24 3.96
CA GLY A 97 7.70 -8.04 2.76
C GLY A 97 7.40 -6.72 2.03
N PHE A 98 6.13 -6.32 1.88
CA PHE A 98 5.80 -5.01 1.32
C PHE A 98 6.34 -3.86 2.16
N THR A 99 6.24 -3.96 3.49
CA THR A 99 6.79 -2.95 4.41
C THR A 99 8.31 -2.83 4.25
N HIS A 100 9.00 -3.97 4.18
CA HIS A 100 10.46 -4.01 4.01
C HIS A 100 10.91 -3.38 2.68
N VAL A 101 10.14 -3.58 1.61
CA VAL A 101 10.45 -3.02 0.29
C VAL A 101 10.28 -1.50 0.28
N MET A 102 9.16 -1.00 0.82
CA MET A 102 8.94 0.45 0.96
C MET A 102 10.04 1.10 1.79
N TYR A 103 10.46 0.43 2.86
CA TYR A 103 11.57 0.86 3.69
C TYR A 103 12.89 0.98 2.90
N MET A 104 13.26 -0.03 2.11
CA MET A 104 14.51 -0.01 1.33
C MET A 104 14.49 1.05 0.23
N ALA A 105 13.32 1.27 -0.37
CA ALA A 105 13.12 2.33 -1.36
C ALA A 105 13.34 3.72 -0.73
N LEU A 106 12.70 3.99 0.40
CA LEU A 106 12.85 5.24 1.14
C LEU A 106 14.30 5.47 1.61
N ARG A 107 14.95 4.44 2.15
CA ARG A 107 16.38 4.49 2.52
C ARG A 107 17.26 4.81 1.31
N SER A 108 16.97 4.25 0.14
CA SER A 108 17.73 4.53 -1.09
C SER A 108 17.63 5.98 -1.51
N GLN A 109 16.44 6.59 -1.43
CA GLN A 109 16.24 8.01 -1.71
C GLN A 109 17.03 8.89 -0.75
N THR A 110 17.05 8.60 0.56
CA THR A 110 17.86 9.37 1.53
C THR A 110 19.37 9.30 1.26
N ARG A 111 19.83 8.26 0.57
CA ARG A 111 21.24 8.06 0.21
C ARG A 111 21.56 8.56 -1.21
N GLY A 112 20.68 9.33 -1.82
CA GLY A 112 20.91 9.99 -3.11
C GLY A 112 20.52 9.19 -4.34
N VAL A 113 19.77 8.08 -4.19
CA VAL A 113 19.20 7.37 -5.35
C VAL A 113 17.85 7.98 -5.70
N GLU A 114 17.78 8.69 -6.82
CA GLU A 114 16.52 9.25 -7.31
C GLU A 114 15.61 8.14 -7.85
N LEU A 115 14.56 7.81 -7.11
CA LEU A 115 13.55 6.84 -7.54
C LEU A 115 12.49 7.52 -8.40
N LYS A 116 12.14 6.87 -9.52
CA LYS A 116 11.04 7.29 -10.41
C LYS A 116 10.08 6.11 -10.60
N PRO A 117 8.84 6.17 -10.08
CA PRO A 117 8.30 7.21 -9.20
C PRO A 117 8.92 7.19 -7.79
N PRO A 118 8.89 8.30 -7.03
CA PRO A 118 9.28 8.33 -5.62
C PRO A 118 8.54 7.29 -4.77
N ALA A 119 9.19 6.71 -3.77
CA ALA A 119 8.56 5.70 -2.91
C ALA A 119 7.34 6.24 -2.16
N GLN A 120 7.36 7.51 -1.78
CA GLN A 120 6.25 8.19 -1.12
C GLN A 120 5.00 8.24 -2.01
N GLU A 121 5.16 8.47 -3.31
CA GLU A 121 4.04 8.50 -4.26
C GLU A 121 3.41 7.11 -4.40
N VAL A 122 4.24 6.07 -4.46
CA VAL A 122 3.76 4.68 -4.50
C VAL A 122 2.96 4.35 -3.24
N ILE A 123 3.45 4.71 -2.06
CA ILE A 123 2.71 4.51 -0.80
C ILE A 123 1.40 5.30 -0.85
N ALA A 124 1.42 6.56 -1.29
CA ALA A 124 0.23 7.41 -1.38
C ALA A 124 -0.83 6.87 -2.37
N ALA A 125 -0.43 6.12 -3.40
CA ALA A 125 -1.35 5.52 -4.36
C ALA A 125 -2.10 4.28 -3.81
N HIS A 126 -1.59 3.65 -2.74
CA HIS A 126 -2.12 2.36 -2.27
C HIS A 126 -2.50 2.37 -0.77
N PRO A 127 -3.81 2.34 -0.44
CA PRO A 127 -4.30 2.38 0.94
C PRO A 127 -3.73 1.30 1.86
N PHE A 128 -3.47 0.10 1.35
CA PHE A 128 -2.89 -0.98 2.17
C PHE A 128 -1.42 -0.74 2.51
N LEU A 129 -0.64 -0.08 1.66
CA LEU A 129 0.74 0.30 1.98
C LEU A 129 0.75 1.37 3.07
N GLN A 130 -0.21 2.29 3.03
CA GLN A 130 -0.37 3.32 4.06
C GLN A 130 -0.75 2.70 5.41
N GLU A 131 -1.68 1.75 5.40
CA GLU A 131 -2.04 0.98 6.60
C GLU A 131 -0.81 0.23 7.15
N LEU A 132 0.01 -0.37 6.28
CA LEU A 132 1.27 -1.03 6.70
C LEU A 132 2.24 -0.05 7.37
N ILE A 133 2.38 1.14 6.80
CA ILE A 133 3.25 2.19 7.35
C ILE A 133 2.79 2.60 8.75
N ILE A 134 1.47 2.69 8.98
CA ILE A 134 0.90 3.03 10.31
C ILE A 134 0.96 1.88 11.29
N GLU A 135 0.65 0.65 10.85
CA GLU A 135 0.67 -0.53 11.73
C GLU A 135 2.10 -0.94 12.13
N GLY A 136 3.12 -0.28 11.57
CA GLY A 136 4.45 -0.18 12.18
C GLY A 136 5.27 -1.48 12.23
N SER A 137 4.79 -2.55 11.60
CA SER A 137 5.43 -3.87 11.66
C SER A 137 6.45 -4.01 10.54
N CYS A 138 7.65 -3.44 10.72
CA CYS A 138 8.78 -3.72 9.85
C CYS A 138 9.65 -4.78 10.55
N TYR A 139 9.51 -6.05 10.17
CA TYR A 139 10.45 -7.07 10.64
C TYR A 139 11.71 -7.00 9.77
N THR A 140 12.70 -6.20 10.18
CA THR A 140 14.06 -6.33 9.65
C THR A 140 14.75 -7.45 10.41
N GLY A 141 15.31 -8.41 9.68
CA GLY A 141 16.03 -9.55 10.23
C GLY A 141 17.38 -9.14 10.82
N GLY A 142 17.39 -8.39 11.92
CA GLY A 142 18.60 -8.16 12.73
C GLY A 142 19.48 -6.96 12.34
N ASP A 143 19.04 -6.08 11.44
CA ASP A 143 19.85 -4.98 10.91
C ASP A 143 19.87 -3.72 11.82
N PRO A 144 20.92 -2.86 11.75
CA PRO A 144 21.13 -1.71 12.64
C PRO A 144 20.33 -0.44 12.27
N PHE A 145 19.47 -0.51 11.24
CA PHE A 145 18.65 0.59 10.77
C PHE A 145 17.22 0.43 11.33
N PRO A 146 16.46 1.52 11.57
CA PRO A 146 15.26 1.52 12.38
C PRO A 146 14.32 0.32 12.22
N LYS A 147 14.00 -0.30 13.37
CA LYS A 147 13.22 -1.55 13.48
C LYS A 147 11.72 -1.29 13.33
N LYS A 148 11.31 -0.03 13.34
CA LYS A 148 9.90 0.39 13.29
C LYS A 148 9.71 1.42 12.19
N VAL A 149 8.55 1.39 11.55
CA VAL A 149 8.20 2.39 10.53
C VAL A 149 8.16 3.81 11.11
N ALA A 150 7.79 3.98 12.39
CA ALA A 150 7.83 5.26 13.08
C ALA A 150 9.23 5.91 13.04
N GLU A 151 10.28 5.11 13.27
CA GLU A 151 11.67 5.58 13.23
C GLU A 151 12.13 5.85 11.78
N LEU A 152 11.53 5.19 10.78
CA LEU A 152 11.74 5.53 9.37
C LEU A 152 11.03 6.83 8.97
N ILE A 153 9.85 7.09 9.53
CA ILE A 153 9.14 8.36 9.35
C ILE A 153 9.90 9.52 10.01
N GLU A 154 10.48 9.30 11.19
CA GLU A 154 11.39 10.27 11.83
C GLU A 154 12.62 10.56 10.96
N ALA A 155 13.19 9.53 10.33
CA ALA A 155 14.32 9.69 9.41
C ALA A 155 13.92 10.35 8.07
N ASN A 156 12.62 10.44 7.74
CA ASN A 156 12.13 11.03 6.50
C ASN A 156 10.82 11.82 6.74
N PRO A 157 10.94 13.09 7.21
CA PRO A 157 9.80 13.89 7.63
C PRO A 157 8.88 14.34 6.48
N GLY A 158 9.25 14.07 5.21
CA GLY A 158 8.39 14.32 4.05
C GLY A 158 7.30 13.28 3.83
N ILE A 159 7.44 12.08 4.42
CA ILE A 159 6.44 11.00 4.29
C ILE A 159 5.09 11.44 4.88
N PRO A 160 5.01 11.95 6.13
CA PRO A 160 3.73 12.35 6.70
C PRO A 160 3.07 13.49 5.93
N PHE A 161 3.85 14.41 5.37
CA PHE A 161 3.33 15.52 4.57
C PHE A 161 2.60 15.00 3.32
N LEU A 162 3.23 14.16 2.51
CA LEU A 162 2.63 13.61 1.28
C LEU A 162 1.45 12.67 1.58
N LEU A 163 1.51 11.92 2.68
CA LEU A 163 0.35 11.12 3.13
C LEU A 163 -0.80 12.01 3.60
N SER A 164 -0.49 13.17 4.22
CA SER A 164 -1.49 14.12 4.71
C SER A 164 -2.33 14.73 3.58
N GLU A 165 -1.75 14.91 2.39
CA GLU A 165 -2.42 15.44 1.20
C GLU A 165 -3.48 14.49 0.62
N LYS A 166 -3.48 13.22 1.04
CA LYS A 166 -4.41 12.19 0.55
C LYS A 166 -5.36 11.68 1.63
N LEU A 167 -5.33 12.24 2.85
CA LEU A 167 -6.10 11.73 4.00
C LEU A 167 -7.61 11.72 3.80
N ASP A 168 -8.13 12.58 2.93
CA ASP A 168 -9.54 12.63 2.56
C ASP A 168 -10.02 11.35 1.84
N LEU A 169 -9.10 10.64 1.18
CA LEU A 169 -9.39 9.38 0.48
C LEU A 169 -9.37 8.15 1.40
N TRP A 170 -9.00 8.33 2.67
CA TRP A 170 -8.77 7.23 3.59
C TRP A 170 -10.02 6.89 4.39
N ASP A 171 -10.09 5.62 4.81
CA ASP A 171 -11.07 5.22 5.81
C ASP A 171 -10.89 6.02 7.11
N ARG A 172 -12.01 6.44 7.70
CA ARG A 172 -12.05 7.28 8.91
C ARG A 172 -11.21 6.73 10.05
N LYS A 173 -11.17 5.41 10.22
CA LYS A 173 -10.40 4.75 11.28
C LYS A 173 -8.90 4.88 11.05
N LEU A 174 -8.44 4.71 9.82
CA LEU A 174 -7.02 4.80 9.46
C LEU A 174 -6.55 6.24 9.53
N ARG A 175 -7.35 7.17 9.00
CA ARG A 175 -7.11 8.61 9.11
C ARG A 175 -6.95 9.04 10.57
N SER A 176 -7.87 8.64 11.44
CA SER A 176 -7.80 8.99 12.87
C SER A 176 -6.54 8.43 13.56
N LYS A 177 -6.10 7.21 13.20
CA LYS A 177 -4.83 6.66 13.70
C LYS A 177 -3.64 7.48 13.22
N PHE A 178 -3.61 7.86 11.93
CA PHE A 178 -2.54 8.67 11.35
C PHE A 178 -2.45 10.04 12.01
N GLU A 179 -3.55 10.77 12.09
CA GLU A 179 -3.62 12.11 12.70
C GLU A 179 -3.22 12.09 14.18
N LYS A 180 -3.50 10.99 14.90
CA LYS A 180 -3.04 10.79 16.29
C LYS A 180 -1.54 10.54 16.39
N ALA A 181 -0.96 9.81 15.43
CA ALA A 181 0.47 9.50 15.41
C ALA A 181 1.31 10.68 14.89
N HIS A 182 0.75 11.48 13.98
CA HIS A 182 1.40 12.62 13.33
C HIS A 182 0.47 13.84 13.36
N PRO A 183 0.31 14.49 14.53
CA PRO A 183 -0.49 15.71 14.62
C PRO A 183 0.11 16.78 13.72
N LYS A 184 -0.74 17.53 13.01
CA LYS A 184 -0.29 18.70 12.25
C LYS A 184 0.43 19.65 13.21
N ALA A 185 1.63 20.08 12.87
CA ALA A 185 2.27 21.17 13.57
C ALA A 185 1.37 22.40 13.42
N ASN A 186 0.98 23.01 14.54
CA ASN A 186 0.22 24.26 14.57
C ASN A 186 1.04 25.41 13.97
#